data_AF-A0A943TH97-F1
#
_entry.id   AF-A0A943TH97-F1
#
_cell.length_a   1.000
_cell.length_b   1.000
_cell.length_c   1.000
_cell.angle_alpha   90.00
_cell.angle_beta   90.00
_cell.angle_gamma   90.00
#
_symmetry.space_group_name_H-M   'P 1'
#
loop_
_entity.id
_entity.type
_entity.pdbx_description
1 polymer ?
#
loop_
_entity_poly.entity_id
_entity_poly.type
_entity_poly.pdbx_seq_one_letter_code
_entity_poly.pdbx_strand_id
1 'polypeptide(L)'
;MFGKDDELEKVKSALAAMDGDMSAFRVWQKQYDKLNRQWQAVQERYQKARQITEQVHRNAKQLEEILVDDTQGQRKEAARILKEWKRLQNGFDHEFLISKEDREFHSTYDTIVRLGIKAVDKEDQKLILQSEVENLIALLEENLEKKQPSAWKLCFFTLNHGEQELIELPPAEKLNCIDTTYQQEFLQPIIALLVFAIDRADARREMFTAATDRKSRKLAEATAVLDNRQGNEDTLDERAKRILGGFVEVE
;
A
#
# COMPACT_ATOMS: atom_id res chain seq x y z
N MET A 1 -12.00 14.11 8.40
CA MET A 1 -12.78 13.22 7.51
C MET A 1 -13.89 13.94 6.71
N PHE A 2 -14.23 15.21 6.99
CA PHE A 2 -15.33 15.97 6.36
C PHE A 2 -15.08 16.51 4.92
N GLY A 3 -14.35 15.79 4.06
CA GLY A 3 -14.03 16.29 2.71
C GLY A 3 -14.25 15.29 1.58
N LYS A 4 -13.88 14.02 1.78
CA LYS A 4 -13.97 12.97 0.75
C LYS A 4 -15.41 12.54 0.44
N ASP A 5 -16.28 12.51 1.46
CA ASP A 5 -17.68 12.13 1.28
C ASP A 5 -18.45 13.20 0.48
N ASP A 6 -18.09 14.48 0.64
CA ASP A 6 -18.68 15.59 -0.11
C ASP A 6 -18.29 15.54 -1.60
N GLU A 7 -17.06 15.14 -1.93
CA GLU A 7 -16.61 14.98 -3.32
C GLU A 7 -17.29 13.79 -4.00
N LEU A 8 -17.42 12.66 -3.31
CA LEU A 8 -18.13 11.50 -3.82
C LEU A 8 -19.61 11.79 -4.10
N GLU A 9 -20.29 12.52 -3.21
CA GLU A 9 -21.69 12.90 -3.41
C GLU A 9 -21.86 13.91 -4.56
N LYS A 10 -20.89 14.80 -4.80
CA LYS A 10 -20.87 15.65 -6.01
C LYS A 10 -20.75 14.81 -7.28
N VAL A 11 -19.84 13.83 -7.31
CA VAL A 11 -19.68 12.91 -8.45
C VAL A 11 -20.96 12.14 -8.72
N LYS A 12 -21.58 11.57 -7.68
CA LYS A 12 -22.85 10.85 -7.76
C LYS A 12 -23.98 11.73 -8.30
N SER A 13 -24.06 12.97 -7.84
CA SER A 13 -25.08 13.93 -8.31
C SER A 13 -24.88 14.28 -9.78
N ALA A 14 -23.62 14.49 -10.20
CA ALA A 14 -23.27 14.79 -11.58
C ALA A 14 -23.55 13.62 -12.54
N LEU A 15 -23.22 12.38 -12.11
CA LEU A 15 -23.54 11.17 -12.86
C LEU A 15 -25.06 11.02 -13.06
N ALA A 16 -25.84 11.19 -11.99
CA ALA A 16 -27.30 11.11 -12.05
C ALA A 16 -27.90 12.20 -12.97
N ALA A 17 -27.35 13.41 -12.93
CA ALA A 17 -27.76 14.53 -13.77
C ALA A 17 -27.52 14.28 -15.26
N MET A 18 -26.49 13.50 -15.62
CA MET A 18 -26.12 13.19 -17.01
C MET A 18 -26.65 11.85 -17.52
N ASP A 19 -27.60 11.24 -16.79
CA ASP A 19 -28.16 9.92 -17.09
C ASP A 19 -27.09 8.80 -17.09
N GLY A 20 -26.07 8.91 -16.24
CA GLY A 20 -25.04 7.88 -16.06
C GLY A 20 -25.61 6.60 -15.44
N ASP A 21 -24.89 5.47 -15.60
CA ASP A 21 -25.30 4.19 -15.04
C ASP A 21 -25.13 4.18 -13.51
N MET A 22 -26.23 4.54 -12.83
CA MET A 22 -26.28 4.55 -11.36
C MET A 22 -26.25 3.16 -10.74
N SER A 23 -26.50 2.09 -11.51
CA SER A 23 -26.38 0.73 -11.00
C SER A 23 -24.91 0.32 -10.89
N ALA A 24 -24.12 0.59 -11.95
CA ALA A 24 -22.67 0.42 -11.95
C ALA A 24 -22.00 1.29 -10.88
N PHE A 25 -22.40 2.57 -10.77
CA PHE A 25 -21.88 3.46 -9.74
C PHE A 25 -22.12 2.93 -8.32
N ARG A 26 -23.30 2.37 -8.03
CA ARG A 26 -23.60 1.82 -6.69
C ARG A 26 -22.76 0.57 -6.38
N VAL A 27 -22.44 -0.25 -7.37
CA VAL A 27 -21.54 -1.41 -7.18
C VAL A 27 -20.15 -0.91 -6.82
N TRP A 28 -19.62 0.05 -7.60
CA TRP A 28 -18.33 0.67 -7.35
C TRP A 28 -18.27 1.38 -5.99
N GLN A 29 -19.30 2.17 -5.64
CA GLN A 29 -19.39 2.89 -4.37
C GLN A 29 -19.31 1.95 -3.16
N LYS A 30 -19.96 0.78 -3.23
CA LYS A 30 -19.87 -0.23 -2.16
C LYS A 30 -18.44 -0.76 -1.98
N GLN A 31 -17.68 -0.91 -3.06
CA GLN A 31 -16.27 -1.31 -2.97
C GLN A 31 -15.42 -0.18 -2.38
N TYR A 32 -15.63 1.07 -2.84
CA TYR A 32 -14.98 2.25 -2.28
C TYR A 32 -15.22 2.39 -0.77
N ASP A 33 -16.47 2.24 -0.31
CA ASP A 33 -16.81 2.36 1.11
C ASP A 33 -16.09 1.31 1.99
N LYS A 34 -15.94 0.08 1.50
CA LYS A 34 -15.19 -0.97 2.19
C LYS A 34 -13.70 -0.61 2.24
N LEU A 35 -13.15 -0.20 1.11
CA LEU A 35 -11.75 0.19 0.98
C LEU A 35 -11.40 1.36 1.90
N ASN A 36 -12.20 2.43 1.87
CA ASN A 36 -12.01 3.63 2.68
C ASN A 36 -12.06 3.34 4.20
N ARG A 37 -12.75 2.27 4.62
CA ARG A 37 -12.81 1.85 6.03
C ARG A 37 -11.63 0.98 6.47
N GLN A 38 -10.96 0.28 5.55
CA GLN A 38 -10.00 -0.78 5.90
C GLN A 38 -8.54 -0.47 5.53
N TRP A 39 -8.30 0.44 4.58
CA TRP A 39 -6.95 0.71 4.08
C TRP A 39 -5.96 1.14 5.19
N GLN A 40 -6.43 1.87 6.21
CA GLN A 40 -5.59 2.28 7.34
C GLN A 40 -5.09 1.07 8.15
N ALA A 41 -5.94 0.07 8.37
CA ALA A 41 -5.54 -1.14 9.08
C ALA A 41 -4.50 -1.95 8.28
N VAL A 42 -4.63 -1.97 6.94
CA VAL A 42 -3.62 -2.58 6.04
C VAL A 42 -2.29 -1.82 6.12
N GLN A 43 -2.34 -0.48 6.11
CA GLN A 43 -1.16 0.37 6.28
C GLN A 43 -0.47 0.12 7.63
N GLU A 44 -1.24 0.11 8.73
CA GLU A 44 -0.72 -0.13 10.07
C GLU A 44 -0.05 -1.50 10.20
N ARG A 45 -0.63 -2.54 9.59
CA ARG A 45 -0.03 -3.88 9.57
C ARG A 45 1.33 -3.89 8.86
N TYR A 46 1.42 -3.26 7.69
CA TYR A 46 2.69 -3.14 6.97
C TYR A 46 3.73 -2.33 7.76
N GLN A 47 3.34 -1.18 8.30
CA GLN A 47 4.24 -0.31 9.06
C GLN A 47 4.76 -0.99 10.33
N LYS A 48 3.91 -1.76 11.02
CA LYS A 48 4.33 -2.54 12.19
C LYS A 48 5.37 -3.59 11.82
N ALA A 49 5.15 -4.34 10.74
CA ALA A 49 6.12 -5.33 10.25
C ALA A 49 7.46 -4.67 9.86
N ARG A 50 7.40 -3.50 9.20
CA ARG A 50 8.58 -2.72 8.83
C ARG A 50 9.35 -2.21 10.05
N GLN A 51 8.67 -1.65 11.06
CA GLN A 51 9.30 -1.19 12.29
C GLN A 51 10.01 -2.32 13.04
N ILE A 52 9.40 -3.51 13.09
CA ILE A 52 10.02 -4.69 13.70
C ILE A 52 11.23 -5.13 12.89
N THR A 53 11.14 -5.13 11.56
CA THR A 53 12.26 -5.46 10.67
C THR A 53 13.45 -4.49 10.85
N GLU A 54 13.18 -3.19 10.92
CA GLU A 54 14.19 -2.17 11.21
C GLU A 54 14.80 -2.35 12.60
N GLN A 55 14.01 -2.78 13.59
CA GLN A 55 14.52 -3.10 14.92
C GLN A 55 15.43 -4.33 14.90
N VAL A 56 15.05 -5.40 14.19
CA VAL A 56 15.92 -6.57 14.00
C VAL A 56 17.22 -6.15 13.32
N HIS A 57 17.15 -5.29 12.29
CA HIS A 57 18.34 -4.79 11.60
C HIS A 57 19.29 -4.01 12.50
N ARG A 58 18.77 -3.04 13.27
CA ARG A 58 19.59 -2.31 14.26
C ARG A 58 20.23 -3.25 15.28
N ASN A 59 19.47 -4.23 15.77
CA ASN A 59 19.97 -5.20 16.71
C ASN A 59 21.03 -6.13 16.09
N ALA A 60 20.91 -6.47 14.81
CA ALA A 60 21.88 -7.30 14.09
C ALA A 60 23.21 -6.57 13.90
N LYS A 61 23.18 -5.30 13.46
CA LYS A 61 24.38 -4.44 13.38
C LYS A 61 25.08 -4.29 14.74
N GLN A 62 24.32 -4.05 15.80
CA GLN A 62 24.88 -3.98 17.15
C GLN A 62 25.49 -5.31 17.60
N LEU A 63 24.86 -6.44 17.25
CA LEU A 63 25.40 -7.75 17.59
C LEU A 63 26.67 -8.06 16.77
N GLU A 64 26.72 -7.71 15.49
CA GLU A 64 27.91 -7.80 14.65
C GLU A 64 29.10 -7.06 15.27
N GLU A 65 28.93 -5.77 15.62
CA GLU A 65 29.96 -4.96 16.27
C GLU A 65 30.51 -5.64 17.53
N ILE A 66 29.62 -6.14 18.40
CA ILE A 66 29.99 -6.85 19.63
C ILE A 66 30.73 -8.16 19.35
N LEU A 67 30.39 -8.85 18.27
CA LEU A 67 31.05 -10.10 17.93
C LEU A 67 32.45 -9.85 17.36
N VAL A 68 32.64 -8.78 16.58
CA VAL A 68 33.94 -8.38 16.03
C VAL A 68 34.87 -7.88 17.15
N ASP A 69 34.34 -7.11 18.10
CA ASP A 69 35.10 -6.59 19.23
C ASP A 69 35.32 -7.66 20.32
N ASP A 70 36.57 -7.91 20.72
CA ASP A 70 36.91 -8.92 21.75
C ASP A 70 36.76 -8.41 23.20
N THR A 71 35.98 -7.35 23.41
CA THR A 71 35.81 -6.75 24.74
C THR A 71 34.75 -7.48 25.58
N GLN A 72 35.21 -8.16 26.65
CA GLN A 72 34.35 -8.87 27.62
C GLN A 72 33.18 -8.04 28.22
N GLY A 73 33.23 -6.70 28.13
CA GLY A 73 32.18 -5.79 28.60
C GLY A 73 30.86 -5.86 27.82
N GLN A 74 30.86 -6.41 26.60
CA GLN A 74 29.68 -6.39 25.71
C GLN A 74 28.83 -7.66 25.77
N ARG A 75 29.22 -8.69 26.54
CA ARG A 75 28.47 -9.96 26.67
C ARG A 75 27.05 -9.79 27.21
N LYS A 76 26.86 -8.86 28.16
CA LYS A 76 25.53 -8.54 28.71
C LYS A 76 24.61 -7.94 27.64
N GLU A 77 25.19 -7.15 26.74
CA GLU A 77 24.48 -6.50 25.66
C GLU A 77 24.09 -7.50 24.57
N ALA A 78 25.01 -8.38 24.14
CA ALA A 78 24.69 -9.50 23.26
C ALA A 78 23.57 -10.39 23.84
N ALA A 79 23.62 -10.68 25.15
CA ALA A 79 22.58 -11.46 25.81
C ALA A 79 21.21 -10.77 25.81
N ARG A 80 21.19 -9.44 25.94
CA ARG A 80 19.98 -8.61 25.86
C ARG A 80 19.38 -8.67 24.47
N ILE A 81 20.20 -8.44 23.44
CA ILE A 81 19.81 -8.49 22.03
C ILE A 81 19.22 -9.85 21.67
N LEU A 82 19.94 -10.95 21.93
CA LEU A 82 19.52 -12.31 21.60
C LEU A 82 18.24 -12.74 22.34
N LYS A 83 17.99 -12.20 23.54
CA LYS A 83 16.73 -12.42 24.26
C LYS A 83 15.58 -11.65 23.62
N GLU A 84 15.82 -10.46 23.12
CA GLU A 84 14.82 -9.67 22.42
C GLU A 84 14.41 -10.30 21.09
N TRP A 85 15.33 -10.91 20.35
CA TRP A 85 15.03 -11.58 19.08
C TRP A 85 14.00 -12.70 19.23
N LYS A 86 14.03 -13.45 20.33
CA LYS A 86 12.98 -14.44 20.63
C LYS A 86 11.58 -13.82 20.75
N ARG A 87 11.48 -12.54 21.12
CA ARG A 87 10.22 -11.80 21.23
C ARG A 87 9.78 -11.18 19.90
N LEU A 88 10.72 -10.82 19.04
CA LEU A 88 10.46 -10.23 17.73
C LEU A 88 10.10 -11.27 16.66
N GLN A 89 10.25 -12.56 16.97
CA GLN A 89 9.96 -13.67 16.07
C GLN A 89 8.54 -13.56 15.49
N ASN A 90 8.42 -13.73 14.17
CA ASN A 90 7.19 -13.59 13.36
C ASN A 90 6.58 -12.18 13.33
N GLY A 91 7.19 -11.20 14.00
CA GLY A 91 6.70 -9.82 14.02
C GLY A 91 7.00 -9.05 12.72
N PHE A 92 7.97 -9.52 11.94
CA PHE A 92 8.42 -8.93 10.67
C PHE A 92 7.71 -9.52 9.44
N ASP A 93 6.86 -10.54 9.61
CA ASP A 93 6.20 -11.24 8.51
C ASP A 93 5.23 -10.36 7.75
N HIS A 94 5.54 -10.08 6.48
CA HIS A 94 4.65 -9.41 5.55
C HIS A 94 5.05 -9.71 4.10
N GLU A 95 4.07 -10.01 3.24
CA GLU A 95 4.30 -10.51 1.87
C GLU A 95 5.13 -9.58 0.96
N PHE A 96 5.01 -8.26 1.19
CA PHE A 96 5.78 -7.19 0.53
C PHE A 96 7.03 -6.73 1.31
N LEU A 97 7.41 -7.45 2.36
CA LEU A 97 8.63 -7.22 3.13
C LEU A 97 9.36 -8.55 3.26
N ILE A 98 9.20 -9.25 4.39
CA ILE A 98 9.70 -10.62 4.61
C ILE A 98 8.51 -11.58 4.53
N SER A 99 8.45 -12.38 3.47
CA SER A 99 7.37 -13.37 3.33
C SER A 99 7.51 -14.49 4.37
N LYS A 100 6.39 -15.10 4.74
CA LYS A 100 6.39 -16.30 5.60
C LYS A 100 7.05 -17.49 4.91
N GLU A 101 7.06 -17.50 3.59
CA GLU A 101 7.66 -18.56 2.77
C GLU A 101 9.16 -18.31 2.49
N ASP A 102 9.73 -17.20 2.97
CA ASP A 102 11.15 -16.86 2.82
C ASP A 102 12.03 -17.75 3.71
N ARG A 103 12.30 -18.97 3.22
CA ARG A 103 13.05 -19.98 3.97
C ARG A 103 14.46 -19.54 4.29
N GLU A 104 15.09 -18.74 3.45
CA GLU A 104 16.45 -18.26 3.66
C GLU A 104 16.48 -17.33 4.87
N PHE A 105 15.64 -16.29 4.87
CA PHE A 105 15.52 -15.36 6.00
C PHE A 105 15.18 -16.08 7.31
N HIS A 106 14.15 -16.92 7.30
CA HIS A 106 13.67 -17.60 8.50
C HIS A 106 14.69 -18.59 9.06
N SER A 107 15.43 -19.28 8.19
CA SER A 107 16.45 -20.25 8.62
C SER A 107 17.68 -19.57 9.23
N THR A 108 18.15 -18.46 8.65
CA THR A 108 19.23 -17.65 9.22
C THR A 108 18.81 -17.05 10.57
N TYR A 109 17.60 -16.48 10.65
CA TYR A 109 17.07 -15.95 11.91
C TYR A 109 16.96 -17.01 13.01
N ASP A 110 16.39 -18.19 12.70
CA ASP A 110 16.27 -19.31 13.65
C ASP A 110 17.63 -19.81 14.14
N THR A 111 18.62 -19.90 13.24
CA THR A 111 19.97 -20.33 13.58
C THR A 111 20.62 -19.39 14.61
N ILE A 112 20.50 -18.08 14.42
CA ILE A 112 21.02 -17.09 15.38
C ILE A 112 20.33 -17.23 16.74
N VAL A 113 19.00 -17.35 16.74
CA VAL A 113 18.21 -17.52 17.98
C VAL A 113 18.57 -18.81 18.73
N ARG A 114 18.85 -19.90 17.99
CA ARG A 114 19.23 -21.22 18.50
C ARG A 114 20.64 -21.25 19.07
N LEU A 115 21.62 -20.67 18.36
CA LEU A 115 22.99 -20.51 18.83
C LEU A 115 23.00 -19.71 20.16
N GLY A 116 22.29 -18.58 20.15
CA GLY A 116 22.08 -17.74 21.32
C GLY A 116 23.39 -17.33 22.01
N ILE A 117 23.28 -16.90 23.27
CA ILE A 117 24.41 -16.29 23.99
C ILE A 117 25.60 -17.24 24.21
N LYS A 118 25.36 -18.56 24.21
CA LYS A 118 26.41 -19.56 24.46
C LYS A 118 27.44 -19.62 23.33
N ALA A 119 27.03 -19.23 22.12
CA ALA A 119 27.93 -19.20 20.97
C ALA A 119 29.00 -18.12 21.09
N VAL A 120 28.74 -17.04 21.84
CA VAL A 120 29.70 -15.94 22.06
C VAL A 120 30.95 -16.41 22.81
N ASP A 121 30.83 -17.42 23.67
CA ASP A 121 31.95 -17.90 24.51
C ASP A 121 32.79 -19.00 23.85
N LYS A 122 32.36 -19.53 22.69
CA LYS A 122 33.02 -20.65 22.01
C LYS A 122 33.46 -20.21 20.62
N GLU A 123 34.76 -20.23 20.35
CA GLU A 123 35.35 -19.66 19.14
C GLU A 123 34.74 -20.21 17.84
N ASP A 124 34.51 -21.52 17.76
CA ASP A 124 33.86 -22.18 16.62
C ASP A 124 32.41 -21.70 16.42
N GLN A 125 31.65 -21.59 17.50
CA GLN A 125 30.25 -21.15 17.44
C GLN A 125 30.12 -19.63 17.25
N LYS A 126 31.09 -18.85 17.76
CA LYS A 126 31.17 -17.41 17.61
C LYS A 126 31.35 -17.06 16.13
N LEU A 127 32.23 -17.77 15.43
CA LEU A 127 32.44 -17.59 14.00
C LEU A 127 31.18 -17.90 13.18
N ILE A 128 30.48 -18.99 13.52
CA ILE A 128 29.20 -19.32 12.86
C ILE A 128 28.16 -18.22 13.14
N LEU A 129 28.05 -17.78 14.40
CA LEU A 129 27.11 -16.72 14.78
C LEU A 129 27.41 -15.40 14.04
N GLN A 130 28.69 -15.02 13.91
CA GLN A 130 29.12 -13.85 13.12
C GLN A 130 28.65 -13.97 11.68
N SER A 131 28.95 -15.08 11.01
CA SER A 131 28.58 -15.30 9.61
C SER A 131 27.05 -15.26 9.39
N GLU A 132 26.27 -15.84 10.30
CA GLU A 132 24.80 -15.79 10.20
C GLU A 132 24.26 -14.38 10.43
N VAL A 133 24.85 -13.61 11.36
CA VAL A 133 24.45 -12.21 11.63
C VAL A 133 24.77 -11.32 10.42
N GLU A 134 25.93 -11.46 9.80
CA GLU A 134 26.30 -10.77 8.57
C GLU A 134 25.33 -11.12 7.42
N ASN A 135 25.01 -12.41 7.25
CA ASN A 135 24.03 -12.84 6.26
C ASN A 135 22.65 -12.22 6.52
N LEU A 136 22.19 -12.22 7.77
CA LEU A 136 20.90 -11.63 8.14
C LEU A 136 20.88 -10.12 7.85
N ILE A 137 21.97 -9.42 8.14
CA ILE A 137 22.11 -7.99 7.84
C ILE A 137 21.88 -7.73 6.35
N ALA A 138 22.55 -8.48 5.47
CA ALA A 138 22.40 -8.33 4.02
C ALA A 138 20.95 -8.57 3.57
N LEU A 139 20.32 -9.65 4.08
CA LEU A 139 18.91 -9.95 3.79
C LEU A 139 17.98 -8.83 4.29
N LEU A 140 18.23 -8.26 5.47
CA LEU A 140 17.43 -7.16 6.02
C LEU A 140 17.57 -5.89 5.20
N GLU A 141 18.78 -5.54 4.78
CA GLU A 141 19.05 -4.38 3.92
C GLU A 141 18.30 -4.52 2.59
N GLU A 142 18.42 -5.66 1.91
CA GLU A 142 17.68 -5.95 0.67
C GLU A 142 16.16 -5.80 0.87
N ASN A 143 15.63 -6.37 1.96
CA ASN A 143 14.20 -6.31 2.25
C ASN A 143 13.71 -4.89 2.57
N LEU A 144 14.49 -4.08 3.28
CA LEU A 144 14.13 -2.71 3.65
C LEU A 144 14.21 -1.73 2.47
N GLU A 145 15.05 -2.03 1.47
CA GLU A 145 15.19 -1.29 0.21
C GLU A 145 14.04 -1.54 -0.77
N LYS A 146 13.28 -2.64 -0.61
CA LYS A 146 12.10 -2.92 -1.45
C LYS A 146 11.11 -1.76 -1.45
N LYS A 147 10.59 -1.45 -2.63
CA LYS A 147 9.55 -0.43 -2.81
C LYS A 147 8.31 -0.80 -2.00
N GLN A 148 7.80 0.16 -1.24
CA GLN A 148 6.60 -0.04 -0.42
C GLN A 148 5.35 -0.13 -1.31
N PRO A 149 4.41 -1.06 -1.01
CA PRO A 149 3.12 -1.09 -1.69
C PRO A 149 2.27 0.12 -1.26
N SER A 150 1.42 0.61 -2.17
CA SER A 150 0.33 1.50 -1.76
C SER A 150 -0.60 0.75 -0.81
N ALA A 151 -0.89 1.35 0.35
CA ALA A 151 -1.84 0.78 1.30
C ALA A 151 -3.25 0.69 0.71
N TRP A 152 -3.63 1.66 -0.14
CA TRP A 152 -4.94 1.69 -0.79
C TRP A 152 -5.06 0.56 -1.81
N LYS A 153 -4.08 0.43 -2.72
CA LYS A 153 -4.10 -0.60 -3.76
C LYS A 153 -3.94 -2.00 -3.17
N LEU A 154 -3.07 -2.18 -2.17
CA LEU A 154 -2.94 -3.43 -1.44
C LEU A 154 -4.24 -3.80 -0.70
N CYS A 155 -4.88 -2.83 -0.05
CA CYS A 155 -6.16 -3.09 0.62
C CYS A 155 -7.23 -3.52 -0.39
N PHE A 156 -7.31 -2.87 -1.56
CA PHE A 156 -8.21 -3.31 -2.63
C PHE A 156 -7.92 -4.75 -3.07
N PHE A 157 -6.65 -5.09 -3.29
CA PHE A 157 -6.26 -6.44 -3.66
C PHE A 157 -6.69 -7.47 -2.60
N THR A 158 -6.28 -7.28 -1.33
CA THR A 158 -6.60 -8.21 -0.23
C THR A 158 -8.10 -8.37 0.07
N LEU A 159 -8.93 -7.39 -0.34
CA LEU A 159 -10.38 -7.45 -0.18
C LEU A 159 -11.07 -8.33 -1.23
N ASN A 160 -10.44 -8.54 -2.39
CA ASN A 160 -11.06 -9.16 -3.56
C ASN A 160 -10.29 -10.39 -4.06
N HIS A 161 -9.01 -10.52 -3.74
CA HIS A 161 -8.07 -11.52 -4.24
C HIS A 161 -7.33 -12.24 -3.12
N GLY A 162 -6.77 -13.41 -3.41
CA GLY A 162 -6.07 -14.24 -2.42
C GLY A 162 -4.58 -13.93 -2.32
N GLU A 163 -4.00 -14.05 -1.12
CA GLU A 163 -2.53 -13.94 -0.96
C GLU A 163 -1.77 -14.99 -1.81
N GLN A 164 -2.40 -16.13 -2.16
CA GLN A 164 -1.78 -17.16 -3.00
C GLN A 164 -1.35 -16.67 -4.39
N GLU A 165 -2.01 -15.65 -4.92
CA GLU A 165 -1.68 -15.07 -6.23
C GLU A 165 -0.37 -14.28 -6.20
N LEU A 166 0.13 -13.93 -5.01
CA LEU A 166 1.36 -13.15 -4.83
C LEU A 166 2.57 -13.99 -4.42
N ILE A 167 2.38 -15.17 -3.83
CA ILE A 167 3.45 -15.95 -3.18
C ILE A 167 4.59 -16.27 -4.15
N GLU A 168 4.25 -16.71 -5.36
CA GLU A 168 5.21 -17.16 -6.38
C GLU A 168 5.81 -16.01 -7.21
N LEU A 169 5.32 -14.78 -7.03
CA LEU A 169 5.76 -13.65 -7.83
C LEU A 169 7.04 -13.01 -7.26
N PRO A 170 7.97 -12.55 -8.10
CA PRO A 170 9.06 -11.68 -7.67
C PRO A 170 8.55 -10.36 -7.06
N PRO A 171 9.32 -9.68 -6.18
CA PRO A 171 8.87 -8.47 -5.48
C PRO A 171 8.32 -7.36 -6.39
N ALA A 172 8.97 -7.10 -7.53
CA ALA A 172 8.52 -6.09 -8.49
C ALA A 172 7.21 -6.49 -9.18
N GLU A 173 7.02 -7.78 -9.47
CA GLU A 173 5.81 -8.30 -10.09
C GLU A 173 4.63 -8.30 -9.12
N LYS A 174 4.85 -8.53 -7.82
CA LYS A 174 3.80 -8.36 -6.80
C LYS A 174 3.24 -6.94 -6.80
N LEU A 175 4.11 -5.93 -6.90
CA LEU A 175 3.69 -4.53 -6.95
C LEU A 175 2.90 -4.24 -8.24
N ASN A 176 3.41 -4.70 -9.39
CA ASN A 176 2.70 -4.54 -10.65
C ASN A 176 1.35 -5.26 -10.66
N CYS A 177 1.23 -6.42 -10.00
CA CYS A 177 -0.01 -7.16 -9.85
C CYS A 177 -1.05 -6.33 -9.08
N ILE A 178 -0.72 -5.85 -7.88
CA ILE A 178 -1.66 -5.03 -7.10
C ILE A 178 -2.02 -3.72 -7.81
N ASP A 179 -1.05 -3.11 -8.50
CA ASP A 179 -1.25 -1.87 -9.26
C ASP A 179 -2.20 -2.12 -10.44
N THR A 180 -1.92 -3.14 -11.26
CA THR A 180 -2.72 -3.46 -12.45
C THR A 180 -4.14 -3.88 -12.09
N THR A 181 -4.30 -4.73 -11.06
CA THR A 181 -5.60 -5.18 -10.58
C THR A 181 -6.43 -3.99 -10.08
N TYR A 182 -5.83 -3.08 -9.31
CA TYR A 182 -6.50 -1.86 -8.87
C TYR A 182 -6.93 -0.98 -10.07
N GLN A 183 -6.03 -0.75 -11.02
CA GLN A 183 -6.32 0.07 -12.20
C GLN A 183 -7.50 -0.50 -13.01
N GLN A 184 -7.47 -1.80 -13.30
CA GLN A 184 -8.45 -2.45 -14.17
C GLN A 184 -9.80 -2.69 -13.50
N GLU A 185 -9.82 -3.13 -12.25
CA GLU A 185 -11.05 -3.58 -11.59
C GLU A 185 -11.70 -2.50 -10.73
N PHE A 186 -10.93 -1.52 -10.26
CA PHE A 186 -11.46 -0.44 -9.41
C PHE A 186 -11.50 0.90 -10.14
N LEU A 187 -10.40 1.33 -10.74
CA LEU A 187 -10.30 2.69 -11.28
C LEU A 187 -10.97 2.84 -12.65
N GLN A 188 -10.71 1.92 -13.59
CA GLN A 188 -11.25 2.00 -14.94
C GLN A 188 -12.80 2.02 -14.99
N PRO A 189 -13.53 1.23 -14.17
CA PRO A 189 -14.99 1.27 -14.17
C PRO A 189 -15.58 2.64 -13.82
N ILE A 190 -15.02 3.33 -12.81
CA ILE A 190 -15.51 4.67 -12.43
C ILE A 190 -15.05 5.75 -13.41
N ILE A 191 -13.84 5.62 -13.98
CA ILE A 191 -13.38 6.49 -15.07
C ILE A 191 -14.35 6.42 -16.25
N ALA A 192 -14.76 5.22 -16.68
CA ALA A 192 -15.67 5.07 -17.81
C ALA A 192 -17.02 5.78 -17.56
N LEU A 193 -17.56 5.70 -16.34
CA LEU A 193 -18.78 6.41 -15.95
C LEU A 193 -18.60 7.93 -15.99
N LEU A 194 -17.46 8.42 -15.51
CA LEU A 194 -17.14 9.85 -15.53
C LEU A 194 -16.89 10.37 -16.93
N VAL A 195 -16.13 9.66 -17.76
CA VAL A 195 -15.89 10.02 -19.18
C VAL A 195 -17.22 10.19 -19.91
N PHE A 196 -18.16 9.25 -19.73
CA PHE A 196 -19.50 9.35 -20.29
C PHE A 196 -20.25 10.60 -19.81
N ALA A 197 -20.21 10.88 -18.51
CA ALA A 197 -20.91 12.04 -17.95
C ALA A 197 -20.28 13.37 -18.38
N ILE A 198 -18.94 13.43 -18.46
CA ILE A 198 -18.20 14.60 -18.94
C ILE A 198 -18.57 14.90 -20.40
N ASP A 199 -18.53 13.89 -21.27
CA ASP A 199 -18.88 14.03 -22.68
C ASP A 199 -20.30 14.59 -22.86
N ARG A 200 -21.27 14.04 -22.11
CA ARG A 200 -22.65 14.54 -22.11
C ARG A 200 -22.80 15.94 -21.54
N ALA A 201 -22.08 16.25 -20.47
CA ALA A 201 -22.12 17.58 -19.86
C ALA A 201 -21.56 18.64 -20.81
N ASP A 202 -20.47 18.31 -21.52
CA ASP A 202 -19.87 19.18 -22.52
C ASP A 202 -20.82 19.39 -23.71
N ALA A 203 -21.45 18.33 -24.23
CA ALA A 203 -22.42 18.43 -25.31
C ALA A 203 -23.67 19.25 -24.96
N ARG A 204 -24.09 19.24 -23.69
CA ARG A 204 -25.28 19.97 -23.20
C ARG A 204 -24.94 21.33 -22.59
N ARG A 205 -23.67 21.73 -22.58
CA ARG A 205 -23.18 22.89 -21.81
C ARG A 205 -23.85 24.20 -22.23
N GLU A 206 -23.93 24.46 -23.53
CA GLU A 206 -24.54 25.67 -24.07
C GLU A 206 -26.04 25.80 -23.70
N MET A 207 -26.73 24.66 -23.57
CA MET A 207 -28.16 24.63 -23.24
C MET A 207 -28.42 25.07 -21.80
N PHE A 208 -27.49 24.83 -20.87
CA PHE A 208 -27.70 25.16 -19.45
C PHE A 208 -27.06 26.48 -19.04
N THR A 209 -25.96 26.90 -19.67
CA THR A 209 -25.29 28.17 -19.35
C THR A 209 -26.06 29.40 -19.84
N ALA A 210 -26.81 29.27 -20.95
CA ALA A 210 -27.62 30.35 -21.50
C ALA A 210 -29.03 30.44 -20.87
N ALA A 211 -29.45 29.46 -20.09
CA ALA A 211 -30.81 29.34 -19.58
C ALA A 211 -30.99 30.00 -18.20
N THR A 212 -32.04 30.82 -18.05
CA THR A 212 -32.33 31.56 -16.80
C THR A 212 -33.29 30.82 -15.86
N ASP A 213 -33.85 29.70 -16.31
CA ASP A 213 -34.83 28.94 -15.54
C ASP A 213 -34.19 28.18 -14.36
N ARG A 214 -35.02 27.86 -13.36
CA ARG A 214 -34.56 27.18 -12.13
C ARG A 214 -34.03 25.77 -12.39
N LYS A 215 -34.55 25.06 -13.39
CA LYS A 215 -34.17 23.67 -13.69
C LYS A 215 -32.77 23.64 -14.28
N SER A 216 -32.47 24.53 -15.23
CA SER A 216 -31.15 24.65 -15.83
C SER A 216 -30.08 25.08 -14.83
N ARG A 217 -30.38 26.02 -13.91
CA ARG A 217 -29.45 26.39 -12.82
C ARG A 217 -29.10 25.22 -11.92
N LYS A 218 -30.09 24.44 -11.47
CA LYS A 218 -29.84 23.24 -10.65
C LYS A 218 -28.99 22.20 -11.39
N LEU A 219 -29.18 22.09 -12.69
CA LEU A 219 -28.42 21.14 -13.51
C LEU A 219 -26.98 21.60 -13.73
N ALA A 220 -26.76 22.89 -13.93
CA ALA A 220 -25.42 23.49 -13.97
C ALA A 220 -24.68 23.31 -12.64
N GLU A 221 -25.35 23.56 -11.51
CA GLU A 221 -24.79 23.31 -10.17
C GLU A 221 -24.42 21.83 -9.97
N ALA A 222 -25.30 20.90 -10.35
CA ALA A 222 -25.07 19.47 -10.21
C ALA A 222 -23.94 18.92 -11.09
N THR A 223 -23.64 19.57 -12.23
CA THR A 223 -22.62 19.14 -13.19
C THR A 223 -21.32 19.93 -13.09
N ALA A 224 -21.23 20.92 -12.20
CA ALA A 224 -20.06 21.79 -12.06
C ALA A 224 -18.74 21.02 -11.83
N VAL A 225 -18.79 19.89 -11.12
CA VAL A 225 -17.61 19.03 -10.88
C VAL A 225 -17.03 18.43 -12.18
N LEU A 226 -17.85 18.27 -13.23
CA LEU A 226 -17.42 17.77 -14.54
C LEU A 226 -16.75 18.87 -15.38
N ASP A 227 -16.95 20.14 -15.02
CA ASP A 227 -16.33 21.29 -15.68
C ASP A 227 -14.99 21.65 -15.03
N ASN A 228 -14.02 20.77 -15.22
CA ASN A 228 -12.72 20.84 -14.56
C ASN A 228 -11.53 20.99 -15.52
N ARG A 229 -11.76 21.48 -16.75
CA ARG A 229 -10.71 21.62 -17.77
C ARG A 229 -9.60 22.56 -17.29
N GLN A 230 -8.34 22.15 -17.45
CA GLN A 230 -7.16 22.97 -17.17
C GLN A 230 -6.47 23.48 -18.45
N GLY A 231 -6.68 22.78 -19.57
CA GLY A 231 -6.20 23.18 -20.89
C GLY A 231 -7.14 22.75 -22.01
N ASN A 232 -6.91 23.27 -23.22
CA ASN A 232 -7.70 22.93 -24.41
C ASN A 232 -7.43 21.51 -24.94
N GLU A 233 -6.33 20.88 -24.52
CA GLU A 233 -5.91 19.53 -24.95
C GLU A 233 -6.27 18.44 -23.93
N ASP A 234 -6.93 18.79 -22.83
CA ASP A 234 -7.34 17.83 -21.79
C ASP A 234 -8.25 16.74 -22.37
N THR A 235 -7.78 15.49 -22.31
CA THR A 235 -8.60 14.34 -22.65
C THR A 235 -9.71 14.13 -21.61
N LEU A 236 -10.78 13.43 -21.99
CA LEU A 236 -11.85 13.08 -21.05
C LEU A 236 -11.34 12.18 -19.91
N ASP A 237 -10.35 11.32 -20.20
CA ASP A 237 -9.74 10.41 -19.24
C ASP A 237 -8.94 11.18 -18.16
N GLU A 238 -8.09 12.12 -18.58
CA GLU A 238 -7.34 12.98 -17.66
C GLU A 238 -8.27 13.81 -16.77
N ARG A 239 -9.37 14.32 -17.34
CA ARG A 239 -10.39 15.04 -16.58
C ARG A 239 -11.09 14.13 -15.57
N ALA A 240 -11.44 12.90 -15.96
CA ALA A 240 -12.04 11.94 -15.05
C ALA A 240 -11.09 11.57 -13.89
N LYS A 241 -9.83 11.28 -14.19
CA LYS A 241 -8.78 11.02 -13.18
C LYS A 241 -8.59 12.21 -12.23
N ARG A 242 -8.62 13.44 -12.73
CA ARG A 242 -8.52 14.66 -11.92
C ARG A 242 -9.68 14.80 -10.93
N ILE A 243 -10.91 14.44 -11.33
CA ILE A 243 -12.07 14.42 -10.41
C ILE A 243 -11.85 13.38 -9.31
N LEU A 244 -11.36 12.19 -9.69
CA LEU A 244 -11.16 11.06 -8.78
C LEU A 244 -10.01 11.27 -7.80
N GLY A 245 -8.95 11.97 -8.20
CA GLY A 245 -7.76 12.22 -7.38
C GLY A 245 -8.02 12.95 -6.06
N GLY A 246 -9.21 13.50 -5.85
CA GLY A 246 -9.62 14.05 -4.55
C GLY A 246 -9.89 13.01 -3.47
N PHE A 247 -10.27 11.77 -3.84
CA PHE A 247 -10.71 10.76 -2.88
C PHE A 247 -10.25 9.33 -3.16
N VAL A 248 -9.70 9.03 -4.33
CA VAL A 248 -9.05 7.74 -4.64
C VAL A 248 -7.63 7.97 -5.17
N GLU A 249 -6.78 6.94 -5.04
CA GLU A 249 -5.43 7.01 -5.60
C GLU A 249 -5.47 6.89 -7.13
N VAL A 250 -5.00 7.91 -7.82
CA VAL A 250 -4.82 7.96 -9.27
C VAL A 250 -3.32 8.07 -9.57
N GLU A 251 -2.87 7.43 -10.64
CA GLU A 251 -1.48 7.55 -11.15
C GLU A 251 -1.30 8.82 -11.97
#